data_AF-A0A0C9Z849-F1
#
_entry.id   AF-A0A0C9Z849-F1
#
_cell.length_a   1.000
_cell.length_b   1.000
_cell.length_c   1.000
_cell.angle_alpha   90.00
_cell.angle_beta   90.00
_cell.angle_gamma   90.00
#
_symmetry.space_group_name_H-M   'P 1'
#
loop_
_entity.id
_entity.type
_entity.pdbx_description
1 polymer ?
#
loop_
_entity_poly.entity_id
_entity_poly.type
_entity_poly.pdbx_seq_one_letter_code
_entity_poly.pdbx_strand_id
1 'polypeptide(L)'
;MAVNLPRDIRAFLSGYRGLASTPQQTQTSDNLEFYKNRLRCQPDGLLVEEIFDQWKGDYNKLEFGHGYIQWLFPIQEDGMNFAAQRLMPHEISAMRADAEVMRRIVRAYSMMLDFYGMRLQSEETGLVGRALPPGSYSARYVNLLFAPHNNLRISRILKCLSELGLEHLNAGFLLHVLNEQSEHAELKTPFIRDSMDRWWANCIRNDRDREWVTQVIAKVRSGQLVFTRQMYEDVLEGRRQTGEFPTELLDRNAS
;
A
#
# COMPACT_ATOMS: atom_id res chain seq x y z
N MET A 1 -22.47 -13.35 -3.40
CA MET A 1 -23.06 -12.07 -3.89
C MET A 1 -21.95 -11.28 -4.54
N ALA A 2 -22.14 -10.74 -5.75
CA ALA A 2 -21.15 -9.85 -6.34
C ALA A 2 -21.05 -8.60 -5.46
N VAL A 3 -19.93 -8.45 -4.76
CA VAL A 3 -19.67 -7.26 -3.93
C VAL A 3 -19.68 -6.06 -4.87
N ASN A 4 -20.58 -5.10 -4.65
CA ASN A 4 -20.60 -3.87 -5.42
C ASN A 4 -19.36 -3.05 -5.04
N LEU A 5 -18.29 -3.22 -5.81
CA LEU A 5 -17.01 -2.56 -5.56
C LEU A 5 -17.13 -1.05 -5.75
N PRO A 6 -16.47 -0.24 -4.91
CA PRO A 6 -16.41 1.21 -5.10
C PRO A 6 -15.98 1.59 -6.52
N ARG A 7 -16.49 2.72 -7.04
CA ARG A 7 -16.19 3.19 -8.40
C ARG A 7 -14.68 3.26 -8.65
N ASP A 8 -13.93 3.81 -7.70
CA ASP A 8 -12.49 4.02 -7.87
C ASP A 8 -11.71 2.70 -7.88
N ILE A 9 -12.19 1.69 -7.13
CA ILE A 9 -11.63 0.34 -7.18
C ILE A 9 -11.92 -0.31 -8.53
N ARG A 10 -13.13 -0.16 -9.09
CA ARG A 10 -13.45 -0.66 -10.43
C ARG A 10 -12.61 0.02 -11.52
N ALA A 11 -12.39 1.33 -11.40
CA ALA A 11 -11.52 2.07 -12.31
C ALA A 11 -10.07 1.57 -12.23
N PHE A 12 -9.55 1.42 -11.00
CA PHE A 12 -8.24 0.84 -10.76
C PHE A 12 -8.11 -0.57 -11.38
N LEU A 13 -8.99 -1.52 -11.03
CA LEU A 13 -8.92 -2.90 -11.52
C LEU A 13 -9.05 -3.00 -13.04
N SER A 14 -9.82 -2.12 -13.68
CA SER A 14 -9.93 -2.08 -15.14
C SER A 14 -8.75 -1.40 -15.85
N GLY A 15 -7.75 -0.92 -15.11
CA GLY A 15 -6.57 -0.24 -15.66
C GLY A 15 -6.89 1.15 -16.19
N TYR A 16 -7.89 1.81 -15.59
CA TYR A 16 -8.35 3.15 -15.97
C TYR A 16 -8.72 3.28 -17.47
N ARG A 17 -9.24 2.20 -18.06
CA ARG A 17 -9.72 2.22 -19.46
C ARG A 17 -10.74 3.33 -19.66
N GLY A 18 -10.51 4.18 -20.67
CA GLY A 18 -11.39 5.30 -21.01
C GLY A 18 -11.10 6.58 -20.23
N LEU A 19 -10.05 6.62 -19.41
CA LEU A 19 -9.60 7.84 -18.77
C LEU A 19 -8.93 8.76 -19.81
N ALA A 20 -9.58 9.88 -20.14
CA ALA A 20 -9.05 10.85 -21.08
C ALA A 20 -7.80 11.53 -20.50
N SER A 21 -6.76 11.65 -21.31
CA SER A 21 -5.54 12.39 -20.99
C SER A 21 -5.36 13.53 -21.98
N THR A 22 -4.87 14.68 -21.51
CA THR A 22 -4.55 15.79 -22.41
C THR A 22 -3.17 15.56 -23.07
N PRO A 23 -2.91 16.15 -24.25
CA PRO A 23 -1.59 16.05 -24.89
C PRO A 23 -0.44 16.51 -23.98
N GLN A 24 -0.68 17.53 -23.15
CA GLN A 24 0.29 18.03 -22.19
C GLN A 24 0.64 16.98 -21.13
N GLN A 25 -0.37 16.30 -20.56
CA GLN A 25 -0.15 15.24 -19.57
C GLN A 25 0.62 14.04 -20.14
N THR A 26 0.47 13.76 -21.43
CA THR A 26 1.21 12.68 -22.10
C THR A 26 2.67 13.02 -22.41
N GLN A 27 3.07 14.29 -22.27
CA GLN A 27 4.42 14.76 -22.57
C GLN A 27 5.24 15.09 -21.31
N THR A 28 4.58 15.44 -20.21
CA THR A 28 5.25 15.67 -18.93
C THR A 28 5.59 14.34 -18.24
N SER A 29 6.62 14.36 -17.40
CA SER A 29 7.12 13.19 -16.66
C SER A 29 7.48 13.58 -15.22
N ASP A 30 6.61 14.37 -14.59
CA ASP A 30 6.91 15.03 -13.33
C ASP A 30 7.12 14.01 -12.19
N ASN A 31 6.37 12.90 -12.20
CA ASN A 31 6.53 11.84 -11.21
C ASN A 31 7.87 11.14 -11.38
N LEU A 32 8.25 10.83 -12.63
CA LEU A 32 9.55 10.25 -12.94
C LEU A 32 10.70 11.19 -12.55
N GLU A 33 10.62 12.47 -12.89
CA GLU A 33 11.68 13.44 -12.58
C GLU A 33 11.76 13.76 -11.07
N PHE A 34 10.64 13.72 -10.36
CA PHE A 34 10.62 13.77 -8.89
C PHE A 34 11.37 12.58 -8.31
N TYR A 35 11.08 11.36 -8.78
CA TYR A 35 11.75 10.14 -8.33
C TYR A 35 13.20 10.00 -8.82
N LYS A 36 13.59 10.68 -9.90
CA LYS A 36 15.01 10.86 -10.28
C LYS A 36 15.73 11.90 -9.42
N ASN A 37 15.04 12.47 -8.43
CA ASN A 37 15.57 13.50 -7.55
C ASN A 37 15.97 14.79 -8.30
N ARG A 38 15.23 15.15 -9.35
CA ARG A 38 15.49 16.31 -10.23
C ARG A 38 14.38 17.35 -10.20
N LEU A 39 13.17 16.94 -9.86
CA LEU A 39 12.02 17.82 -9.71
C LEU A 39 11.65 17.94 -8.22
N ARG A 40 11.38 19.18 -7.78
CA ARG A 40 10.95 19.49 -6.41
C ARG A 40 9.43 19.37 -6.33
N CYS A 41 8.94 18.64 -5.34
CA CYS A 41 7.51 18.53 -5.09
C CYS A 41 6.93 19.90 -4.70
N GLN A 42 5.63 20.05 -4.90
CA GLN A 42 4.89 21.24 -4.50
C GLN A 42 3.74 20.85 -3.56
N PRO A 43 3.41 21.66 -2.54
CA PRO A 43 3.98 22.98 -2.25
C PRO A 43 5.26 22.97 -1.39
N ASP A 44 5.69 21.81 -0.88
CA ASP A 44 6.81 21.73 0.09
C ASP A 44 8.17 22.14 -0.49
N GLY A 45 8.35 22.13 -1.82
CA GLY A 45 9.57 22.59 -2.49
C GLY A 45 10.77 21.65 -2.31
N LEU A 46 10.55 20.39 -1.95
CA LEU A 46 11.60 19.42 -1.62
C LEU A 46 11.81 18.39 -2.72
N LEU A 47 13.06 17.96 -2.88
CA LEU A 47 13.42 16.77 -3.62
C LEU A 47 13.05 15.50 -2.81
N VAL A 48 12.94 14.37 -3.49
CA VAL A 48 12.55 13.10 -2.85
C VAL A 48 13.55 12.64 -1.78
N GLU A 49 14.86 12.83 -2.00
CA GLU A 49 15.89 12.52 -1.00
C GLU A 49 15.80 13.45 0.22
N GLU A 50 15.56 14.74 -0.01
CA GLU A 50 15.39 15.72 1.06
C GLU A 50 14.19 15.37 1.94
N ILE A 51 13.08 14.88 1.35
CA ILE A 51 11.92 14.37 2.11
C ILE A 51 12.34 13.20 3.01
N PHE A 52 13.05 12.22 2.47
CA PHE A 52 13.44 11.04 3.23
C PHE A 52 14.40 11.36 4.38
N ASP A 53 15.27 12.34 4.20
CA ASP A 53 16.23 12.76 5.21
C ASP A 53 15.56 13.62 6.29
N GLN A 54 14.64 14.51 5.91
CA GLN A 54 14.00 15.43 6.83
C GLN A 54 12.82 14.84 7.60
N TRP A 55 12.03 13.94 6.98
CA TRP A 55 10.73 13.54 7.54
C TRP A 55 10.73 12.14 8.14
N LYS A 56 11.82 11.37 8.01
CA LYS A 56 11.95 10.08 8.69
C LYS A 56 11.88 10.29 10.20
N GLY A 57 10.87 9.69 10.83
CA GLY A 57 10.59 9.86 12.26
C GLY A 57 9.86 11.15 12.64
N ASP A 58 9.62 12.08 11.71
CA ASP A 58 8.79 13.27 11.94
C ASP A 58 7.31 12.94 11.65
N TYR A 59 6.69 12.26 12.61
CA TYR A 59 5.30 11.85 12.47
C TYR A 59 4.31 13.02 12.44
N ASN A 60 4.66 14.17 13.01
CA ASN A 60 3.79 15.34 12.96
C ASN A 60 3.72 15.89 11.53
N LYS A 61 4.87 16.01 10.85
CA LYS A 61 4.93 16.43 9.45
C LYS A 61 4.15 15.48 8.55
N LEU A 62 4.29 14.17 8.75
CA LEU A 62 3.58 13.16 7.97
C LEU A 62 2.07 13.13 8.25
N GLU A 63 1.63 13.41 9.48
CA GLU A 63 0.20 13.45 9.84
C GLU A 63 -0.50 14.64 9.19
N PHE A 64 0.02 15.86 9.38
CA PHE A 64 -0.65 17.10 8.96
C PHE A 64 -0.35 17.52 7.51
N GLY A 65 0.70 16.99 6.89
CA GLY A 65 1.00 17.26 5.48
C GLY A 65 0.02 16.57 4.53
N HIS A 66 -0.66 17.30 3.66
CA HIS A 66 -1.64 16.73 2.72
C HIS A 66 -1.14 16.65 1.27
N GLY A 67 -0.18 17.50 0.88
CA GLY A 67 0.29 17.59 -0.51
C GLY A 67 1.27 16.48 -0.91
N TYR A 68 2.14 16.06 0.01
CA TYR A 68 3.25 15.16 -0.30
C TYR A 68 2.81 13.76 -0.74
N ILE A 69 1.68 13.26 -0.21
CA ILE A 69 1.28 11.87 -0.44
C ILE A 69 1.00 11.61 -1.93
N GLN A 70 0.63 12.65 -2.67
CA GLN A 70 0.35 12.54 -4.09
C GLN A 70 1.62 12.48 -4.94
N TRP A 71 2.70 13.11 -4.49
CA TRP A 71 4.04 13.01 -5.06
C TRP A 71 4.74 11.71 -4.70
N LEU A 72 4.65 11.28 -3.44
CA LEU A 72 5.26 10.02 -3.01
C LEU A 72 4.52 8.81 -3.59
N PHE A 73 3.20 8.85 -3.71
CA PHE A 73 2.44 7.71 -4.24
C PHE A 73 1.53 8.19 -5.37
N PRO A 74 2.10 8.54 -6.54
CA PRO A 74 1.30 8.97 -7.66
C PRO A 74 0.45 7.80 -8.17
N ILE A 75 -0.78 8.09 -8.58
CA ILE A 75 -1.70 7.13 -9.18
C ILE A 75 -2.35 7.78 -10.39
N GLN A 76 -2.98 6.99 -11.24
CA GLN A 76 -3.63 7.52 -12.43
C GLN A 76 -4.94 8.26 -12.13
N GLU A 77 -5.31 8.47 -10.86
CA GLU A 77 -6.50 9.23 -10.41
C GLU A 77 -6.13 10.67 -10.06
N ASP A 78 -7.05 11.60 -10.27
CA ASP A 78 -6.89 12.98 -9.77
C ASP A 78 -6.81 12.98 -8.25
N GLY A 79 -6.06 13.94 -7.72
CA GLY A 79 -5.99 14.17 -6.28
C GLY A 79 -6.23 15.63 -5.94
N MET A 80 -6.22 15.91 -4.63
CA MET A 80 -6.40 17.25 -4.07
C MET A 80 -5.19 18.18 -4.23
N ASN A 81 -4.03 17.67 -4.68
CA ASN A 81 -2.85 18.48 -4.92
C ASN A 81 -2.75 18.74 -6.42
N PHE A 82 -3.26 19.88 -6.87
CA PHE A 82 -3.28 20.25 -8.28
C PHE A 82 -1.89 20.46 -8.89
N ALA A 83 -0.85 20.58 -8.06
CA ALA A 83 0.52 20.65 -8.54
C ALA A 83 1.14 19.26 -8.77
N ALA A 84 0.55 18.19 -8.24
CA ALA A 84 0.99 16.83 -8.51
C ALA A 84 0.30 16.31 -9.78
N GLN A 85 1.10 15.86 -10.75
CA GLN A 85 0.59 15.22 -11.95
C GLN A 85 0.05 13.82 -11.63
N ARG A 86 -1.04 13.41 -12.29
CA ARG A 86 -1.46 12.01 -12.33
C ARG A 86 -0.33 11.13 -12.87
N LEU A 87 -0.22 9.92 -12.36
CA LEU A 87 0.72 8.94 -12.90
C LEU A 87 0.28 8.53 -14.31
N MET A 88 1.21 8.58 -15.27
CA MET A 88 0.93 8.24 -16.66
C MET A 88 1.50 6.88 -17.08
N PRO A 89 0.90 6.16 -18.06
CA PRO A 89 1.41 4.86 -18.51
C PRO A 89 2.87 4.86 -19.00
N HIS A 90 3.33 5.94 -19.65
CA HIS A 90 4.72 6.08 -20.07
C HIS A 90 5.66 6.24 -18.88
N GLU A 91 5.24 6.99 -17.84
CA GLU A 91 6.00 7.11 -16.59
C GLU A 91 6.07 5.77 -15.87
N ILE A 92 4.96 5.02 -15.75
CA ILE A 92 4.95 3.68 -15.14
C ILE A 92 6.01 2.78 -15.80
N SER A 93 6.02 2.77 -17.14
CA SER A 93 6.96 1.95 -17.91
C SER A 93 8.42 2.38 -17.65
N ALA A 94 8.69 3.68 -17.64
CA ALA A 94 10.03 4.22 -17.38
C ALA A 94 10.49 4.02 -15.94
N MET A 95 9.61 4.24 -14.96
CA MET A 95 9.90 4.06 -13.53
C MET A 95 10.21 2.59 -13.21
N ARG A 96 9.42 1.65 -13.75
CA ARG A 96 9.66 0.21 -13.57
C ARG A 96 10.98 -0.28 -14.16
N ALA A 97 11.49 0.40 -15.19
CA ALA A 97 12.77 0.09 -15.81
C ALA A 97 13.98 0.71 -15.07
N ASP A 98 13.76 1.61 -14.13
CA ASP A 98 14.81 2.32 -13.39
C ASP A 98 14.92 1.79 -11.95
N ALA A 99 15.96 1.01 -11.68
CA ALA A 99 16.17 0.37 -10.39
C ALA A 99 16.36 1.37 -9.23
N GLU A 100 16.91 2.56 -9.49
CA GLU A 100 17.09 3.58 -8.46
C GLU A 100 15.77 4.26 -8.11
N VAL A 101 14.92 4.52 -9.11
CA VAL A 101 13.55 4.99 -8.89
C VAL A 101 12.76 3.98 -8.07
N MET A 102 12.82 2.69 -8.42
CA MET A 102 12.16 1.63 -7.68
C MET A 102 12.64 1.52 -6.22
N ARG A 103 13.95 1.67 -5.97
CA ARG A 103 14.49 1.75 -4.58
C ARG A 103 13.88 2.91 -3.79
N ARG A 104 13.75 4.10 -4.40
CA ARG A 104 13.14 5.26 -3.73
C ARG A 104 11.66 5.05 -3.43
N ILE A 105 10.91 4.37 -4.30
CA ILE A 105 9.51 4.03 -4.05
C ILE A 105 9.40 3.12 -2.81
N VAL A 106 10.27 2.10 -2.70
CA VAL A 106 10.31 1.22 -1.53
C VAL A 106 10.76 1.96 -0.27
N ARG A 107 11.68 2.93 -0.38
CA ARG A 107 12.07 3.81 0.73
C ARG A 107 10.91 4.70 1.20
N ALA A 108 10.12 5.26 0.27
CA ALA A 108 8.92 6.01 0.59
C ALA A 108 7.88 5.13 1.30
N TYR A 109 7.67 3.90 0.82
CA TYR A 109 6.77 2.93 1.45
C TYR A 109 7.24 2.57 2.86
N SER A 110 8.53 2.33 3.06
CA SER A 110 9.11 2.03 4.36
C SER A 110 8.95 3.18 5.36
N MET A 111 9.11 4.44 4.91
CA MET A 111 8.84 5.63 5.72
C MET A 111 7.37 5.71 6.14
N MET A 112 6.43 5.40 5.23
CA MET A 112 5.00 5.38 5.56
C MET A 112 4.64 4.23 6.50
N LEU A 113 5.26 3.05 6.36
CA LEU A 113 5.08 1.96 7.32
C LEU A 113 5.52 2.36 8.72
N ASP A 114 6.69 2.98 8.85
CA ASP A 114 7.20 3.49 10.13
C ASP A 114 6.22 4.49 10.77
N PHE A 115 5.70 5.42 9.95
CA PHE A 115 4.63 6.33 10.35
C PHE A 115 3.34 5.61 10.79
N TYR A 116 3.02 4.43 10.27
CA TYR A 116 1.89 3.62 10.72
C TYR A 116 2.22 2.69 11.89
N GLY A 117 3.44 2.73 12.45
CA GLY A 117 3.86 1.86 13.55
C GLY A 117 4.33 0.49 13.08
N MET A 118 4.69 0.36 11.81
CA MET A 118 5.10 -0.86 11.16
C MET A 118 6.52 -0.72 10.60
N ARG A 119 7.14 -1.81 10.17
CA ARG A 119 8.41 -1.79 9.46
C ARG A 119 8.42 -2.86 8.40
N LEU A 120 9.05 -2.55 7.26
CA LEU A 120 9.33 -3.55 6.24
C LEU A 120 10.52 -4.40 6.71
N GLN A 121 10.28 -5.69 6.90
CA GLN A 121 11.31 -6.66 7.29
C GLN A 121 11.93 -7.35 6.08
N SER A 122 11.17 -7.53 4.99
CA SER A 122 11.67 -8.08 3.74
C SER A 122 11.04 -7.37 2.55
N GLU A 123 11.86 -6.73 1.72
CA GLU A 123 11.43 -6.13 0.44
C GLU A 123 11.06 -7.20 -0.59
N GLU A 124 11.68 -8.39 -0.51
CA GLU A 124 11.44 -9.51 -1.43
C GLU A 124 10.06 -10.12 -1.21
N THR A 125 9.69 -10.40 0.04
CA THR A 125 8.41 -11.06 0.35
C THR A 125 7.30 -10.08 0.70
N GLY A 126 7.64 -8.84 1.06
CA GLY A 126 6.71 -7.90 1.66
C GLY A 126 6.42 -8.17 3.13
N LEU A 127 7.24 -8.96 3.82
CA LEU A 127 7.05 -9.22 5.25
C LEU A 127 7.12 -7.91 6.04
N VAL A 128 6.04 -7.59 6.74
CA VAL A 128 5.91 -6.42 7.61
C VAL A 128 5.91 -6.90 9.06
N GLY A 129 6.49 -6.11 9.96
CA GLY A 129 6.37 -6.32 11.40
C GLY A 129 6.03 -5.01 12.11
N ARG A 130 5.82 -5.09 13.42
CA ARG A 130 5.69 -3.90 14.28
C ARG A 130 6.98 -3.08 14.25
N ALA A 131 6.85 -1.76 14.28
CA ALA A 131 7.98 -0.85 14.49
C ALA A 131 8.66 -1.16 15.83
N LEU A 132 9.99 -1.09 15.85
CA LEU A 132 10.81 -1.30 17.04
C LEU A 132 11.28 0.04 17.63
N PRO A 133 11.75 0.05 18.89
CA PRO A 133 12.43 1.21 19.45
C PRO A 133 13.52 1.79 18.53
N PRO A 134 13.66 3.13 18.45
CA PRO A 134 12.97 4.14 19.26
C PRO A 134 11.52 4.43 18.84
N GLY A 135 11.02 3.82 17.76
CA GLY A 135 9.62 3.90 17.36
C GLY A 135 8.67 3.20 18.35
N SER A 136 7.38 3.51 18.26
CA SER A 136 6.35 2.93 19.13
C SER A 136 5.15 2.47 18.30
N TYR A 137 5.07 1.17 18.01
CA TYR A 137 3.96 0.62 17.24
C TYR A 137 2.61 0.97 17.88
N SER A 138 2.51 0.91 19.22
CA SER A 138 1.25 1.13 19.93
C SER A 138 0.73 2.55 19.78
N ALA A 139 1.59 3.56 19.97
CA ALA A 139 1.21 4.96 19.79
C ALA A 139 0.81 5.28 18.34
N ARG A 140 1.51 4.67 17.37
CA ARG A 140 1.21 4.85 15.95
C ARG A 140 -0.05 4.10 15.50
N TYR A 141 -0.31 2.91 16.04
CA TYR A 141 -1.58 2.20 15.85
C TYR A 141 -2.74 3.03 16.39
N VAL A 142 -2.62 3.56 17.60
CA VAL A 142 -3.63 4.49 18.17
C VAL A 142 -3.88 5.65 17.22
N ASN A 143 -2.84 6.31 16.71
CA ASN A 143 -2.99 7.37 15.72
C ASN A 143 -3.77 6.89 14.48
N LEU A 144 -3.41 5.74 13.91
CA LEU A 144 -4.09 5.16 12.75
C LEU A 144 -5.58 4.86 13.02
N LEU A 145 -5.92 4.44 14.24
CA LEU A 145 -7.31 4.20 14.65
C LEU A 145 -8.15 5.48 14.70
N PHE A 146 -7.55 6.62 15.09
CA PHE A 146 -8.25 7.89 15.29
C PHE A 146 -8.16 8.85 14.10
N ALA A 147 -7.28 8.59 13.13
CA ALA A 147 -7.06 9.43 11.95
C ALA A 147 -7.54 8.74 10.66
N PRO A 148 -8.86 8.69 10.38
CA PRO A 148 -9.43 7.90 9.28
C PRO A 148 -8.98 8.34 7.88
N HIS A 149 -8.48 9.57 7.72
CA HIS A 149 -7.91 10.03 6.45
C HIS A 149 -6.66 9.21 6.05
N ASN A 150 -5.98 8.59 7.02
CA ASN A 150 -4.88 7.67 6.74
C ASN A 150 -5.34 6.41 6.00
N ASN A 151 -6.61 6.00 6.13
CA ASN A 151 -7.13 4.88 5.34
C ASN A 151 -7.17 5.19 3.83
N LEU A 152 -7.44 6.46 3.47
CA LEU A 152 -7.37 6.93 2.09
C LEU A 152 -5.92 7.02 1.60
N ARG A 153 -4.99 7.46 2.46
CA ARG A 153 -3.55 7.47 2.15
C ARG A 153 -3.04 6.04 1.90
N ILE A 154 -3.42 5.07 2.74
CA ILE A 154 -3.08 3.65 2.55
C ILE A 154 -3.63 3.14 1.21
N SER A 155 -4.91 3.39 0.89
CA SER A 155 -5.47 3.01 -0.41
C SER A 155 -4.67 3.56 -1.59
N ARG A 156 -4.21 4.82 -1.51
CA ARG A 156 -3.37 5.44 -2.54
C ARG A 156 -1.98 4.78 -2.64
N ILE A 157 -1.35 4.50 -1.50
CA ILE A 157 -0.07 3.78 -1.44
C ILE A 157 -0.20 2.43 -2.13
N LEU A 158 -1.20 1.62 -1.76
CA LEU A 158 -1.39 0.28 -2.31
C LEU A 158 -1.68 0.30 -3.81
N LYS A 159 -2.51 1.24 -4.29
CA LYS A 159 -2.72 1.43 -5.74
C LYS A 159 -1.40 1.75 -6.46
N CYS A 160 -0.63 2.71 -5.96
CA CYS A 160 0.67 3.10 -6.53
C CYS A 160 1.63 1.90 -6.62
N LEU A 161 1.77 1.13 -5.54
CA LEU A 161 2.62 -0.06 -5.52
C LEU A 161 2.20 -1.06 -6.61
N SER A 162 0.90 -1.28 -6.81
CA SER A 162 0.41 -2.15 -7.87
C SER A 162 0.61 -1.60 -9.29
N GLU A 163 0.44 -0.30 -9.51
CA GLU A 163 0.79 0.33 -10.80
C GLU A 163 2.26 0.06 -11.19
N LEU A 164 3.13 0.04 -10.19
CA LEU A 164 4.58 -0.11 -10.35
C LEU A 164 5.06 -1.57 -10.24
N GLY A 165 4.15 -2.54 -10.15
CA GLY A 165 4.46 -3.96 -10.11
C GLY A 165 5.07 -4.44 -8.79
N LEU A 166 4.79 -3.74 -7.68
CA LEU A 166 5.21 -4.06 -6.31
C LEU A 166 4.03 -4.59 -5.46
N GLU A 167 3.02 -5.18 -6.09
CA GLU A 167 1.79 -5.60 -5.41
C GLU A 167 2.00 -6.73 -4.38
N HIS A 168 3.15 -7.43 -4.41
CA HIS A 168 3.52 -8.37 -3.34
C HIS A 168 3.68 -7.66 -1.98
N LEU A 169 4.12 -6.40 -1.97
CA LEU A 169 4.16 -5.57 -0.76
C LEU A 169 2.76 -5.29 -0.22
N ASN A 170 1.76 -5.14 -1.10
CA ASN A 170 0.37 -4.95 -0.69
C ASN A 170 -0.16 -6.19 0.02
N ALA A 171 0.12 -7.38 -0.52
CA ALA A 171 -0.29 -8.63 0.09
C ALA A 171 0.38 -8.79 1.47
N GLY A 172 1.68 -8.49 1.57
CA GLY A 172 2.41 -8.45 2.83
C GLY A 172 1.77 -7.52 3.87
N PHE A 173 1.44 -6.28 3.49
CA PHE A 173 0.74 -5.34 4.36
C PHE A 173 -0.62 -5.84 4.85
N LEU A 174 -1.44 -6.35 3.92
CA LEU A 174 -2.79 -6.87 4.22
C LEU A 174 -2.72 -8.02 5.21
N LEU A 175 -1.80 -8.97 4.99
CA LEU A 175 -1.63 -10.12 5.86
C LEU A 175 -1.10 -9.71 7.25
N HIS A 176 -0.24 -8.71 7.34
CA HIS A 176 0.18 -8.13 8.63
C HIS A 176 -1.01 -7.53 9.38
N VAL A 177 -1.81 -6.70 8.73
CA VAL A 177 -3.03 -6.13 9.35
C VAL A 177 -3.99 -7.24 9.77
N LEU A 178 -4.15 -8.30 8.96
CA LEU A 178 -5.01 -9.44 9.30
C LEU A 178 -4.50 -10.19 10.53
N ASN A 179 -3.17 -10.38 10.63
CA ASN A 179 -2.53 -11.01 11.77
C ASN A 179 -2.75 -10.19 13.05
N GLU A 180 -2.49 -8.88 13.01
CA GLU A 180 -2.72 -7.96 14.13
C GLU A 180 -4.18 -8.01 14.61
N GLN A 181 -5.13 -8.06 13.68
CA GLN A 181 -6.56 -8.18 13.98
C GLN A 181 -6.93 -9.51 14.61
N SER A 182 -6.31 -10.60 14.15
CA SER A 182 -6.72 -11.95 14.49
C SER A 182 -6.07 -12.48 15.76
N GLU A 183 -4.77 -12.26 15.93
CA GLU A 183 -3.98 -12.83 17.04
C GLU A 183 -3.86 -11.85 18.22
N HIS A 184 -3.78 -10.56 17.93
CA HIS A 184 -3.49 -9.52 18.93
C HIS A 184 -4.66 -8.59 19.22
N ALA A 185 -5.76 -8.72 18.48
CA ALA A 185 -6.91 -7.84 18.60
C ALA A 185 -6.60 -6.34 18.36
N GLU A 186 -5.52 -6.06 17.62
CA GLU A 186 -5.08 -4.73 17.20
C GLU A 186 -5.70 -4.36 15.84
N LEU A 187 -5.80 -3.07 15.52
CA LEU A 187 -6.29 -2.58 14.21
C LEU A 187 -7.67 -3.16 13.78
N LYS A 188 -8.48 -3.62 14.73
CA LYS A 188 -9.72 -4.37 14.48
C LYS A 188 -11.00 -3.52 14.47
N THR A 189 -10.87 -2.20 14.35
CA THR A 189 -12.04 -1.31 14.34
C THR A 189 -12.90 -1.54 13.09
N PRO A 190 -14.22 -1.25 13.15
CA PRO A 190 -15.08 -1.37 11.97
C PRO A 190 -14.58 -0.57 10.77
N PHE A 191 -14.00 0.62 11.00
CA PHE A 191 -13.47 1.47 9.92
C PHE A 191 -12.26 0.86 9.21
N ILE A 192 -11.32 0.26 9.95
CA ILE A 192 -10.17 -0.43 9.34
C ILE A 192 -10.63 -1.69 8.62
N ARG A 193 -11.55 -2.47 9.20
CA ARG A 193 -12.10 -3.66 8.54
C ARG A 193 -12.82 -3.29 7.24
N ASP A 194 -13.69 -2.27 7.25
CA ASP A 194 -14.36 -1.80 6.03
C ASP A 194 -13.35 -1.31 4.97
N SER A 195 -12.33 -0.56 5.39
CA SER A 195 -11.25 -0.10 4.50
C SER A 195 -10.46 -1.27 3.90
N MET A 196 -10.09 -2.25 4.73
CA MET A 196 -9.36 -3.43 4.33
C MET A 196 -10.15 -4.28 3.33
N ASP A 197 -11.39 -4.61 3.69
CA ASP A 197 -12.20 -5.60 2.98
C ASP A 197 -12.75 -5.03 1.65
N ARG A 198 -13.06 -3.72 1.60
CA ARG A 198 -13.67 -3.09 0.40
C ARG A 198 -12.67 -2.36 -0.48
N TRP A 199 -11.56 -1.87 0.08
CA TRP A 199 -10.62 -1.01 -0.64
C TRP A 199 -9.24 -1.66 -0.75
N TRP A 200 -8.57 -1.92 0.38
CA TRP A 200 -7.16 -2.33 0.38
C TRP A 200 -6.94 -3.70 -0.27
N ALA A 201 -7.76 -4.70 0.04
CA ALA A 201 -7.68 -6.02 -0.58
C ALA A 201 -7.85 -5.97 -2.10
N ASN A 202 -8.66 -5.02 -2.58
CA ASN A 202 -8.90 -4.82 -4.02
C ASN A 202 -7.83 -3.95 -4.70
N CYS A 203 -6.78 -3.56 -3.99
CA CYS A 203 -5.61 -2.89 -4.57
C CYS A 203 -4.56 -3.88 -5.11
N ILE A 204 -4.81 -5.19 -5.10
CA ILE A 204 -3.98 -6.21 -5.78
C ILE A 204 -4.54 -6.44 -7.18
N ARG A 205 -3.73 -6.34 -8.23
CA ARG A 205 -4.20 -6.49 -9.62
C ARG A 205 -4.26 -7.95 -10.05
N ASN A 206 -3.31 -8.77 -9.60
CA ASN A 206 -3.31 -10.20 -9.85
C ASN A 206 -4.58 -10.83 -9.26
N ASP A 207 -5.41 -11.42 -10.12
CA ASP A 207 -6.71 -11.95 -9.73
C ASP A 207 -6.61 -13.10 -8.74
N ARG A 208 -5.62 -13.99 -8.91
CA ARG A 208 -5.40 -15.15 -8.02
C ARG A 208 -4.96 -14.69 -6.63
N ASP A 209 -3.98 -13.80 -6.57
CA ASP A 209 -3.49 -13.26 -5.29
C ASP A 209 -4.59 -12.48 -4.56
N ARG A 210 -5.34 -11.65 -5.28
CA ARG A 210 -6.45 -10.88 -4.72
C ARG A 210 -7.55 -11.80 -4.19
N GLU A 211 -7.92 -12.82 -4.96
CA GLU A 211 -8.93 -13.80 -4.56
C GLU A 211 -8.47 -14.55 -3.30
N TRP A 212 -7.24 -15.06 -3.29
CA TRP A 212 -6.68 -15.76 -2.14
C TRP A 212 -6.70 -14.91 -0.88
N VAL A 213 -6.18 -13.67 -0.94
CA VAL A 213 -6.16 -12.74 0.20
C VAL A 213 -7.58 -12.46 0.69
N THR A 214 -8.54 -12.25 -0.22
CA THR A 214 -9.94 -12.00 0.13
C THR A 214 -10.58 -13.20 0.83
N GLN A 215 -10.26 -14.42 0.40
CA GLN A 215 -10.78 -15.63 1.03
C GLN A 215 -10.21 -15.84 2.44
N VAL A 216 -8.92 -15.59 2.67
CA VAL A 216 -8.31 -15.67 4.00
C VAL A 216 -8.92 -14.60 4.93
N ILE A 217 -9.10 -13.37 4.43
CA ILE A 217 -9.83 -12.33 5.17
C ILE A 217 -11.21 -12.83 5.56
N ALA A 218 -11.99 -13.38 4.62
CA ALA A 218 -13.33 -13.87 4.88
C ALA A 218 -13.38 -14.97 5.95
N LYS A 219 -12.42 -15.89 5.97
CA LYS A 219 -12.29 -16.93 7.01
C LYS A 219 -12.01 -16.35 8.39
N VAL A 220 -11.16 -15.32 8.48
CA VAL A 220 -10.91 -14.62 9.75
C VAL A 220 -12.15 -13.86 10.21
N ARG A 221 -12.86 -13.19 9.28
CA ARG A 221 -14.10 -12.45 9.60
C ARG A 221 -15.22 -13.37 10.08
N SER A 222 -15.33 -14.57 9.53
CA SER A 222 -16.33 -15.57 9.92
C SER A 222 -15.98 -16.33 11.19
N GLY A 223 -14.77 -16.15 11.73
CA GLY A 223 -14.28 -16.88 12.90
C GLY A 223 -13.80 -18.31 12.60
N GLN A 224 -13.72 -18.70 11.32
CA GLN A 224 -13.23 -20.00 10.89
C GLN A 224 -11.70 -20.14 11.02
N LEU A 225 -10.98 -19.02 11.08
CA LEU A 225 -9.52 -18.99 11.13
C LEU A 225 -9.03 -17.94 12.12
N VAL A 226 -8.06 -18.34 12.96
CA VAL A 226 -7.18 -17.40 13.66
C VAL A 226 -5.87 -17.32 12.87
N PHE A 227 -5.62 -16.20 12.21
CA PHE A 227 -4.45 -15.99 11.36
C PHE A 227 -3.25 -15.52 12.18
N THR A 228 -2.39 -16.46 12.57
CA THR A 228 -1.25 -16.22 13.46
C THR A 228 -0.03 -15.68 12.73
N ARG A 229 0.95 -15.19 13.49
CA ARG A 229 2.20 -14.64 12.96
C ARG A 229 2.99 -15.70 12.21
N GLN A 230 2.99 -16.92 12.73
CA GLN A 230 3.62 -18.07 12.06
C GLN A 230 2.96 -18.34 10.71
N MET A 231 1.62 -18.37 10.64
CA MET A 231 0.91 -18.57 9.36
C MET A 231 1.23 -17.45 8.36
N TYR A 232 1.31 -16.20 8.82
CA TYR A 232 1.68 -15.08 7.99
C TYR A 232 3.09 -15.24 7.38
N GLU A 233 4.08 -15.58 8.19
CA GLU A 233 5.45 -15.81 7.72
C GLU A 233 5.55 -17.01 6.77
N ASP A 234 4.91 -18.14 7.11
CA ASP A 234 4.91 -19.36 6.31
C ASP A 234 4.27 -19.15 4.93
N VAL A 235 3.16 -18.40 4.87
CA VAL A 235 2.46 -18.08 3.62
C VAL A 235 3.34 -17.25 2.69
N LEU A 236 4.01 -16.22 3.23
CA LEU A 236 4.87 -15.36 2.42
C LEU A 236 6.11 -16.11 1.93
N GLU A 237 6.72 -16.92 2.79
CA GLU A 237 7.86 -17.74 2.42
C GLU A 237 7.48 -18.83 1.41
N GLY A 238 6.33 -19.47 1.59
CA GLY A 238 5.79 -20.42 0.62
C GLY A 238 5.60 -19.76 -0.75
N ARG A 239 4.94 -18.60 -0.82
CA ARG A 239 4.79 -17.85 -2.08
C ARG A 239 6.12 -17.45 -2.71
N ARG A 240 7.12 -17.08 -1.91
CA ARG A 240 8.47 -16.76 -2.41
C ARG A 240 9.10 -17.96 -3.12
N GLN A 241 8.87 -19.17 -2.60
CA GLN A 241 9.43 -20.41 -3.15
C GLN A 241 8.65 -20.96 -4.35
N THR A 242 7.32 -20.88 -4.32
CA THR A 242 6.44 -21.51 -5.32
C THR A 242 5.91 -20.54 -6.38
N GLY A 243 5.95 -19.24 -6.11
CA GLY A 243 5.32 -18.19 -6.92
C GLY A 243 3.81 -18.01 -6.67
N GLU A 244 3.19 -18.85 -5.84
CA GLU A 244 1.74 -18.83 -5.59
C GLU A 244 1.43 -18.94 -4.08
N PHE A 245 0.33 -18.34 -3.64
CA PHE A 245 -0.11 -18.51 -2.25
C PHE A 245 -0.62 -19.94 -1.98
N PRO A 246 -0.37 -20.49 -0.78
CA PRO A 246 -0.71 -21.88 -0.43
C PRO A 246 -2.22 -22.10 -0.35
N THR A 247 -2.74 -23.19 -0.95
CA THR A 247 -4.17 -23.51 -0.93
C THR A 247 -4.60 -24.17 0.38
N GLU A 248 -3.68 -24.78 1.11
CA GLU A 248 -3.98 -25.57 2.32
C GLU A 248 -4.63 -24.71 3.41
N LEU A 249 -4.33 -23.41 3.46
CA LEU A 249 -4.97 -22.48 4.40
C LEU A 249 -6.45 -22.23 4.06
N LEU A 250 -6.80 -22.31 2.78
CA LEU A 250 -8.17 -22.18 2.28
C LEU A 250 -8.96 -23.49 2.47
N ASP A 251 -8.29 -24.64 2.42
CA ASP A 251 -8.92 -25.96 2.54
C ASP A 251 -9.24 -26.37 3.99
N ARG A 252 -8.64 -25.71 4.99
CA ARG A 252 -8.97 -25.92 6.41
C ARG A 252 -10.39 -25.44 6.76
N ASN A 253 -11.40 -26.19 6.34
CA ASN A 253 -12.80 -26.11 6.73
C ASN A 253 -13.39 -27.54 6.70
N ALA A 254 -12.93 -28.42 7.59
CA ALA A 254 -13.59 -29.68 7.96
C ALA A 254 -12.91 -30.30 9.19
N SER A 255 -13.13 -29.73 10.38
CA SER A 255 -12.98 -30.41 11.68
C SER A 255 -13.81 -29.69 12.72
#